data_AF-A0A259NU74-F1
#
_entry.id   AF-A0A259NU74-F1
#
_cell.length_a   1.000
_cell.length_b   1.000
_cell.length_c   1.000
_cell.angle_alpha   90.00
_cell.angle_beta   90.00
_cell.angle_gamma   90.00
#
_symmetry.space_group_name_H-M   'P 1'
#
loop_
_entity.id
_entity.type
_entity.pdbx_description
1 polymer ?
#
loop_
_entity_poly.entity_id
_entity_poly.type
_entity_poly.pdbx_seq_one_letter_code
_entity_poly.pdbx_strand_id
1 'polypeptide(L)'
;MEELALGFTDNKELYRCYMPFMKNGGLFIRSARHYAWVSPLGAQSSNPAGIGVAFIDDKHNLSNRIEKLLGAMLHSNEATYTM
;
A
#
# COMPACT_ATOMS: atom_id res chain seq x y z
N MET A 1 4.19 -8.74 -21.33
CA MET A 1 4.05 -7.87 -20.14
C MET A 1 4.13 -8.81 -18.96
N GLU A 2 5.09 -8.62 -18.07
CA GLU A 2 5.23 -9.47 -16.88
C GLU A 2 4.25 -8.93 -15.83
N GLU A 3 3.31 -9.77 -15.39
CA GLU A 3 2.32 -9.42 -14.39
C GLU A 3 2.86 -9.75 -13.00
N LEU A 4 2.87 -8.76 -12.11
CA LEU A 4 3.24 -8.96 -10.72
C LEU A 4 1.98 -9.25 -9.90
N ALA A 5 1.82 -10.50 -9.47
CA ALA A 5 0.71 -10.89 -8.60
C ALA A 5 1.04 -10.54 -7.14
N LEU A 6 0.15 -9.77 -6.49
CA LEU A 6 0.23 -9.45 -5.07
C LEU A 6 -0.85 -10.23 -4.33
N GLY A 7 -0.45 -11.00 -3.31
CA GLY A 7 -1.35 -11.74 -2.44
C GLY A 7 -1.26 -11.23 -1.00
N PHE A 8 -2.40 -11.10 -0.35
CA PHE A 8 -2.50 -10.73 1.07
C PHE A 8 -3.05 -11.92 1.86
N THR A 9 -2.42 -12.21 3.00
CA THR A 9 -2.83 -13.31 3.87
C THR A 9 -4.19 -13.05 4.53
N ASP A 10 -4.46 -11.79 4.88
CA ASP A 10 -5.71 -11.36 5.50
C ASP A 10 -5.99 -9.87 5.21
N ASN A 11 -7.15 -9.39 5.66
CA ASN A 11 -7.54 -7.98 5.53
C ASN A 11 -6.66 -7.02 6.33
N LYS A 12 -5.99 -7.52 7.38
CA LYS A 12 -5.10 -6.70 8.22
C LYS A 12 -3.81 -6.38 7.49
N GLU A 13 -3.26 -7.34 6.77
CA GLU A 13 -2.09 -7.12 5.92
C GLU A 13 -2.44 -6.22 4.73
N LEU A 14 -3.63 -6.39 4.13
CA LEU A 14 -4.12 -5.46 3.12
C LEU A 14 -4.25 -4.03 3.69
N TYR A 15 -4.82 -3.88 4.89
CA TYR A 15 -4.95 -2.58 5.57
C TYR A 15 -3.59 -1.91 5.80
N ARG A 16 -2.60 -2.64 6.33
CA ARG A 16 -1.26 -2.10 6.59
C ARG A 16 -0.55 -1.62 5.33
N CYS A 17 -0.87 -2.23 4.18
CA CYS A 17 -0.31 -1.86 2.88
C CYS A 17 -1.09 -0.74 2.20
N TYR A 18 -2.37 -0.52 2.51
CA TYR A 18 -3.20 0.44 1.78
C TYR A 18 -2.87 1.89 2.14
N MET A 19 -2.75 2.74 1.11
CA MET A 19 -2.47 4.18 1.21
C MET A 19 -3.71 5.01 0.82
N PRO A 20 -4.69 5.18 1.74
CA PRO A 20 -5.96 5.87 1.45
C PRO A 20 -5.79 7.38 1.21
N PHE A 21 -4.66 7.97 1.59
CA PHE A 21 -4.40 9.40 1.48
C PHE A 21 -4.02 9.84 0.05
N MET A 22 -3.76 8.90 -0.86
CA MET A 22 -3.52 9.23 -2.27
C MET A 22 -4.84 9.45 -3.00
N LYS A 23 -4.84 10.35 -4.00
CA LYS A 23 -6.04 10.74 -4.79
C LYS A 23 -6.88 9.54 -5.28
N ASN A 24 -6.22 8.48 -5.70
CA ASN A 24 -6.85 7.27 -6.22
C ASN A 24 -6.56 6.03 -5.33
N GLY A 25 -5.97 6.23 -4.16
CA GLY A 25 -5.38 5.15 -3.36
C GLY A 25 -4.05 4.64 -3.91
N GLY A 26 -3.46 3.72 -3.17
CA GLY A 26 -2.23 3.03 -3.52
C GLY A 26 -1.89 1.91 -2.55
N LEU A 27 -0.84 1.15 -2.85
CA LEU A 27 -0.34 0.08 -1.99
C LEU A 27 1.15 0.25 -1.72
N PHE A 28 1.54 0.11 -0.47
CA PHE A 28 2.93 0.01 -0.05
C PHE A 28 3.28 -1.46 0.15
N ILE A 29 4.14 -1.98 -0.72
CA ILE A 29 4.56 -3.37 -0.68
C ILE A 29 5.92 -3.44 0.00
N ARG A 30 5.93 -4.00 1.22
CA ARG A 30 7.18 -4.26 1.94
C ARG A 30 8.01 -5.27 1.16
N SER A 31 9.28 -4.94 0.92
CA SER A 31 10.19 -5.82 0.21
C SER A 31 11.56 -5.81 0.87
N ALA A 32 12.11 -7.00 1.15
CA ALA A 32 13.51 -7.18 1.55
C ALA A 32 14.48 -7.08 0.36
N ARG A 33 13.95 -7.08 -0.87
CA ARG A 33 14.72 -6.93 -2.10
C ARG A 33 14.66 -5.49 -2.58
N HIS A 34 15.81 -4.96 -2.99
CA HIS A 34 15.90 -3.67 -3.66
C HIS A 34 15.31 -3.78 -5.07
N TYR A 35 14.04 -3.45 -5.20
CA TYR A 35 13.43 -3.14 -6.49
C TYR A 35 13.51 -1.63 -6.66
N ALA A 36 13.95 -1.14 -7.81
CA ALA A 36 14.42 0.23 -8.00
C ALA A 36 13.33 1.30 -7.76
N TRP A 37 13.21 1.74 -6.50
CA TRP A 37 12.82 3.08 -6.10
C TRP A 37 13.88 3.53 -5.09
N VAL A 38 14.75 4.46 -5.48
CA VAL A 38 15.76 5.02 -4.58
C VAL A 38 15.03 6.00 -3.67
N SER A 39 14.64 5.58 -2.47
CA SER A 39 14.28 6.52 -1.42
C SER A 39 15.51 7.38 -1.13
N PRO A 40 15.47 8.71 -1.38
CA PRO A 40 16.63 9.56 -1.17
C PRO A 40 17.09 9.55 0.29
N LEU A 41 18.36 9.87 0.55
CA LEU A 41 18.92 9.92 1.91
C LEU A 41 18.03 10.83 2.79
N GLY A 42 17.47 10.30 3.88
CA GLY A 42 16.55 11.02 4.77
C GLY A 42 15.05 10.78 4.51
N ALA A 43 14.67 10.03 3.46
CA ALA A 43 13.29 9.60 3.22
C ALA A 43 12.88 8.33 3.98
N GLN A 44 13.80 7.71 4.73
CA GLN A 44 13.46 6.72 5.74
C GLN A 44 13.08 7.44 7.04
N SER A 45 11.79 7.66 7.23
CA SER A 45 11.20 7.67 8.57
C SER A 45 11.28 6.25 9.17
N SER A 46 10.77 6.00 10.37
CA SER A 46 10.77 4.68 11.04
C SER A 46 10.05 3.53 10.28
N ASN A 47 9.68 3.74 9.03
CA ASN A 47 8.92 2.81 8.20
C ASN A 47 9.83 1.79 7.48
N PRO A 48 9.35 0.55 7.28
CA PRO A 48 10.13 -0.50 6.64
C PRO A 48 10.44 -0.17 5.17
N ALA A 49 11.55 -0.69 4.64
CA ALA A 49 11.85 -0.58 3.20
C ALA A 49 10.78 -1.27 2.35
N GLY A 50 10.43 -0.65 1.21
CA GLY A 50 9.39 -1.14 0.32
C GLY A 50 9.14 -0.23 -0.88
N ILE A 51 8.09 -0.56 -1.63
CA ILE A 51 7.71 0.14 -2.87
C ILE A 51 6.31 0.72 -2.69
N GLY A 52 6.15 2.01 -2.94
CA GLY A 52 4.84 2.64 -3.09
C GLY A 52 4.33 2.52 -4.53
N VAL A 53 3.17 1.91 -4.71
CA VAL A 53 2.49 1.78 -6.01
C VAL A 53 1.20 2.60 -5.97
N ALA A 54 1.19 3.72 -6.68
CA ALA A 54 -0.01 4.56 -6.81
C ALA A 54 -0.95 4.00 -7.89
N PHE A 55 -2.26 4.10 -7.65
CA PHE A 55 -3.24 3.73 -8.67
C PHE A 55 -3.38 4.89 -9.67
N ILE A 56 -2.83 4.72 -10.87
CA ILE A 56 -2.75 5.79 -11.88
C ILE A 56 -4.13 6.03 -12.54
N ASP A 57 -4.80 4.94 -12.88
CA ASP A 57 -6.13 4.94 -13.49
C ASP A 57 -6.96 3.88 -12.77
N ASP A 58 -7.76 4.31 -11.79
CA ASP A 58 -8.59 3.42 -10.96
C ASP A 58 -9.83 2.90 -11.72
N LYS A 59 -9.62 2.42 -12.96
CA LYS A 59 -10.67 1.99 -13.89
C LYS A 59 -11.62 0.96 -13.29
N HIS A 60 -11.11 0.14 -12.37
CA HIS A 60 -11.86 -0.94 -11.74
C HIS A 60 -12.41 -0.58 -10.35
N ASN A 61 -12.32 0.70 -9.93
CA ASN A 61 -12.72 1.13 -8.59
C ASN A 61 -12.05 0.26 -7.50
N LEU A 62 -10.77 -0.06 -7.69
CA LEU A 62 -9.96 -0.89 -6.81
C LEU A 62 -9.87 -0.25 -5.42
N SER A 63 -9.72 1.07 -5.34
CA SER A 63 -9.75 1.82 -4.08
C SER A 63 -11.03 1.54 -3.30
N ASN A 64 -12.18 1.80 -3.92
CA ASN A 64 -13.51 1.53 -3.36
C ASN A 64 -13.71 0.07 -2.95
N ARG A 65 -13.16 -0.88 -3.71
CA ARG A 65 -13.27 -2.31 -3.39
C ARG A 65 -12.43 -2.67 -2.17
N ILE A 66 -11.21 -2.15 -2.07
CA ILE A 66 -10.35 -2.31 -0.89
C ILE A 66 -11.05 -1.66 0.32
N GLU A 67 -11.54 -0.43 0.19
CA GLU A 67 -12.21 0.28 1.28
C GLU A 67 -13.46 -0.45 1.78
N LYS A 68 -14.26 -1.04 0.89
CA LYS A 68 -15.39 -1.91 1.27
C LYS A 68 -14.95 -3.16 2.02
N LEU A 69 -13.82 -3.77 1.64
CA LEU A 69 -13.29 -4.95 2.34
C LEU A 69 -12.73 -4.60 3.72
N LEU A 70 -12.12 -3.41 3.86
CA LEU A 70 -11.52 -2.95 5.09
C LEU A 70 -12.56 -2.38 6.07
N GLY A 71 -13.62 -1.73 5.56
CA GLY A 71 -14.74 -1.24 6.36
C GLY A 71 -14.28 -0.40 7.56
N ALA A 72 -14.67 -0.82 8.77
CA ALA A 72 -14.33 -0.14 10.02
C ALA A 72 -12.81 -0.08 10.30
N MET A 73 -11.99 -0.93 9.66
CA MET A 73 -10.54 -0.91 9.84
C MET A 73 -9.90 0.38 9.33
N LEU A 74 -10.52 1.08 8.38
CA LEU A 74 -10.02 2.37 7.89
C LEU A 74 -9.98 3.45 8.99
N HIS A 75 -10.76 3.30 10.05
CA HIS A 75 -10.79 4.19 11.22
C HIS A 75 -10.02 3.64 12.41
N SER A 76 -9.29 2.53 12.23
CA SER A 76 -8.45 1.93 13.26
C SER A 76 -7.22 2.81 13.55
N ASN A 77 -6.74 2.77 14.79
CA ASN A 77 -5.47 3.36 15.20
C ASN A 77 -4.30 2.39 15.04
N GLU A 78 -4.50 1.27 14.34
CA GLU A 78 -3.41 0.33 14.05
C GLU A 78 -2.38 0.96 13.10
N ALA A 79 -1.10 0.68 13.35
CA ALA A 79 -0.01 1.19 12.53
C ALA A 79 -0.08 0.65 11.09
N THR A 80 0.23 1.52 10.13
CA THR A 80 0.39 1.16 8.71
C THR A 80 1.88 1.13 8.35
N TYR A 81 2.23 0.66 7.14
CA TYR A 81 3.62 0.73 6.70
C TYR A 81 4.03 2.12 6.18
N THR A 82 3.10 3.08 6.13
CA THR A 82 3.28 4.35 5.44
C THR A 82 3.15 5.58 6.34
N MET A 83 2.53 5.44 7.50
CA MET A 83 2.22 6.49 8.49
C MET A 83 2.52 5.97 9.88
#